data_AF-A0A1Q7AF94-F1
#
_entry.id   AF-A0A1Q7AF94-F1
#
_cell.length_a   1.000
_cell.length_b   1.000
_cell.length_c   1.000
_cell.angle_alpha   90.00
_cell.angle_beta   90.00
_cell.angle_gamma   90.00
#
_symmetry.space_group_name_H-M   'P 1'
#
loop_
_entity.id
_entity.type
_entity.pdbx_description
1 polymer ?
#
loop_
_entity_poly.entity_id
_entity_poly.type
_entity_poly.pdbx_seq_one_letter_code
_entity_poly.pdbx_strand_id
1 'polypeptide(L)'
;MESLEELLQEELKDIYDAEKQLTKALPKLAKKATTPDLQDAFEEHLRQTQQHMERLEQVFDQLGMPVKGKTCKGMKNLIAEGNDMIADADDDATRDAIMIAAAQKVEHYEIAAYGTMRTWANVLGHREIASMLEDTLEEEKETDQKLTGIAEGFVNQAATEGEEEEEPRKRTVGARASRRPAAADRNRTGRR
;
A
#
# COMPACT_ATOMS: atom_id res chain seq x y z
N MET A 1 -8.32 -31.92 10.49
CA MET A 1 -9.37 -31.27 9.70
C MET A 1 -10.30 -32.37 9.22
N GLU A 2 -11.19 -32.77 10.11
CA GLU A 2 -12.15 -33.86 9.94
C GLU A 2 -13.59 -33.35 9.83
N SER A 3 -13.83 -32.05 10.07
CA SER A 3 -15.16 -31.43 9.99
C SER A 3 -15.10 -29.97 9.50
N LEU A 4 -16.26 -29.46 9.06
CA LEU A 4 -16.42 -28.06 8.67
C LEU A 4 -16.24 -27.10 9.84
N GLU A 5 -16.62 -27.53 11.05
CA GLU A 5 -16.38 -26.81 12.29
C GLU A 5 -14.87 -26.64 12.52
N GLU A 6 -14.07 -27.72 12.40
CA GLU A 6 -12.60 -27.61 12.49
C GLU A 6 -12.00 -26.70 11.41
N LEU A 7 -12.55 -26.71 10.19
CA LEU A 7 -12.09 -25.83 9.11
C LEU A 7 -12.35 -24.36 9.45
N LEU A 8 -13.55 -24.02 9.91
CA LEU A 8 -13.90 -22.67 10.37
C LEU A 8 -12.97 -22.21 11.49
N GLN A 9 -12.75 -23.07 12.49
CA GLN A 9 -11.89 -22.76 13.63
C GLN A 9 -10.43 -22.57 13.25
N GLU A 10 -9.91 -23.34 12.29
CA GLU A 10 -8.53 -23.17 11.82
C GLU A 10 -8.35 -21.93 10.95
N GLU A 11 -9.32 -21.61 10.10
CA GLU A 11 -9.30 -20.40 9.27
C GLU A 11 -9.41 -19.14 10.14
N LEU A 12 -10.25 -19.17 11.19
CA LEU A 12 -10.37 -18.06 12.15
C LEU A 12 -9.03 -17.76 12.86
N LYS A 13 -8.23 -18.79 13.17
CA LYS A 13 -6.89 -18.60 13.76
C LYS A 13 -5.89 -18.05 12.74
N ASP A 14 -6.01 -18.46 11.48
CA ASP A 14 -5.15 -18.01 10.40
C ASP A 14 -5.41 -16.53 10.10
N ILE A 15 -6.67 -16.15 9.84
CA ILE A 15 -7.04 -14.77 9.55
C ILE A 15 -6.78 -13.81 10.72
N TYR A 16 -6.96 -14.25 11.97
CA TYR A 16 -6.63 -13.42 13.15
C TYR A 16 -5.14 -13.07 13.21
N ASP A 17 -4.25 -13.98 12.78
CA ASP A 17 -2.83 -13.65 12.66
C ASP A 17 -2.54 -12.79 11.43
N ALA A 18 -3.28 -12.96 10.32
CA ALA A 18 -3.17 -12.10 9.14
C ALA A 18 -3.44 -10.63 9.48
N GLU A 19 -4.59 -10.34 10.10
CA GLU A 19 -4.98 -9.02 10.61
C GLU A 19 -3.93 -8.43 11.55
N LYS A 20 -3.42 -9.26 12.47
CA LYS A 20 -2.34 -8.87 13.40
C LYS A 20 -1.02 -8.56 12.69
N GLN A 21 -0.73 -9.18 11.55
CA GLN A 21 0.42 -8.83 10.72
C GLN A 21 0.17 -7.50 10.00
N LEU A 22 -1.04 -7.27 9.49
CA LEU A 22 -1.43 -6.04 8.79
C LEU A 22 -1.40 -4.81 9.68
N THR A 23 -1.84 -4.91 10.94
CA THR A 23 -1.71 -3.79 11.92
C THR A 23 -0.26 -3.30 12.10
N LYS A 24 0.75 -4.11 11.75
CA LYS A 24 2.17 -3.73 11.78
C LYS A 24 2.69 -3.26 10.42
N ALA A 25 2.07 -3.67 9.32
CA ALA A 25 2.46 -3.33 7.97
C ALA A 25 1.86 -1.97 7.55
N LEU A 26 0.57 -1.76 7.77
CA LEU A 26 -0.18 -0.56 7.35
C LEU A 26 0.44 0.76 7.83
N PRO A 27 0.90 0.92 9.10
CA PRO A 27 1.56 2.15 9.52
C PRO A 27 2.86 2.47 8.77
N LYS A 28 3.51 1.46 8.19
CA LYS A 28 4.73 1.64 7.40
C LYS A 28 4.40 2.00 5.96
N LEU A 29 3.33 1.44 5.41
CA LEU A 29 2.82 1.77 4.08
C LEU A 29 2.31 3.22 4.05
N ALA A 30 1.47 3.60 5.01
CA ALA A 30 0.99 4.98 5.15
C ALA A 30 2.14 6.01 5.17
N LYS A 31 3.23 5.72 5.89
CA LYS A 31 4.41 6.61 5.96
C LYS A 31 5.24 6.68 4.68
N LYS A 32 5.18 5.65 3.83
CA LYS A 32 5.94 5.57 2.58
C LYS A 32 5.14 6.05 1.38
N ALA A 33 3.81 6.02 1.47
CA ALA A 33 2.92 6.53 0.45
C ALA A 33 3.19 8.03 0.21
N THR A 34 3.21 8.44 -1.05
CA THR A 34 3.56 9.82 -1.43
C THR A 34 2.34 10.66 -1.80
N THR A 35 1.25 9.99 -2.19
CA THR A 35 -0.04 10.63 -2.45
C THR A 35 -0.90 10.69 -1.18
N PRO A 36 -1.47 11.85 -0.82
CA PRO A 36 -2.33 11.99 0.36
C PRO A 36 -3.49 10.98 0.40
N ASP A 37 -4.16 10.76 -0.73
CA ASP A 37 -5.29 9.82 -0.81
C ASP A 37 -4.87 8.37 -0.47
N LEU A 38 -3.66 7.96 -0.86
CA LEU A 38 -3.12 6.64 -0.57
C LEU A 38 -2.68 6.51 0.89
N GLN A 39 -2.05 7.56 1.44
CA GLN A 39 -1.74 7.61 2.87
C GLN A 39 -3.01 7.48 3.71
N ASP A 40 -4.04 8.28 3.39
CA ASP A 40 -5.33 8.27 4.10
C ASP A 40 -6.03 6.91 3.96
N ALA A 41 -5.91 6.24 2.82
CA ALA A 41 -6.43 4.90 2.62
C ALA A 41 -5.77 3.89 3.58
N PHE A 42 -4.44 3.88 3.71
CA PHE A 42 -3.75 2.98 4.64
C PHE A 42 -4.01 3.30 6.12
N GLU A 43 -4.17 4.58 6.47
CA GLU A 43 -4.51 4.98 7.83
C GLU A 43 -5.95 4.61 8.21
N GLU A 44 -6.89 4.72 7.28
CA GLU A 44 -8.25 4.25 7.48
C GLU A 44 -8.30 2.72 7.57
N HIS A 45 -7.63 2.02 6.66
CA HIS A 45 -7.60 0.56 6.68
C HIS A 45 -7.02 0.03 7.99
N LEU A 46 -5.97 0.67 8.54
CA LEU A 46 -5.45 0.32 9.87
C LEU A 46 -6.51 0.40 10.98
N ARG A 47 -7.39 1.41 10.94
CA ARG A 47 -8.48 1.54 11.92
C ARG A 47 -9.52 0.43 11.73
N GLN A 48 -9.84 0.09 10.49
CA GLN A 48 -10.76 -1.00 10.15
C GLN A 48 -10.18 -2.36 10.60
N THR A 49 -8.94 -2.70 10.22
CA THR A 49 -8.22 -3.91 10.66
C THR A 49 -8.23 -4.08 12.20
N GLN A 50 -8.09 -2.98 12.96
CA GLN A 50 -8.19 -3.04 14.43
C GLN A 50 -9.60 -3.43 14.90
N GLN A 51 -10.64 -2.89 14.26
CA GLN A 51 -12.04 -3.27 14.52
C GLN A 51 -12.33 -4.71 14.07
N HIS A 52 -11.74 -5.16 12.96
CA HIS A 52 -11.87 -6.53 12.48
C HIS A 52 -11.29 -7.51 13.51
N MET A 53 -10.14 -7.18 14.12
CA MET A 53 -9.58 -7.97 15.22
C MET A 53 -10.54 -8.05 16.42
N GLU A 54 -11.15 -6.94 16.84
CA GLU A 54 -12.15 -6.93 17.92
C GLU A 54 -13.38 -7.79 17.57
N ARG A 55 -13.81 -7.76 16.30
CA ARG A 55 -14.92 -8.57 15.78
C ARG A 55 -14.56 -10.05 15.78
N LEU A 56 -13.36 -10.42 15.37
CA LEU A 56 -12.85 -11.80 15.43
C LEU A 56 -12.76 -12.30 16.88
N GLU A 57 -12.36 -11.46 17.83
CA GLU A 57 -12.33 -11.81 19.25
C GLU A 57 -13.73 -12.15 19.79
N GLN A 58 -14.77 -11.43 19.34
CA GLN A 58 -16.16 -11.78 19.63
C GLN A 58 -16.57 -13.12 18.99
N VAL A 59 -16.13 -13.39 17.76
CA VAL A 59 -16.36 -14.70 17.10
C VAL A 59 -15.70 -15.84 17.88
N PHE A 60 -14.46 -15.66 18.35
CA PHE A 60 -13.78 -16.65 19.22
C PHE A 60 -14.58 -16.93 20.50
N ASP A 61 -15.09 -15.87 21.15
CA ASP A 61 -15.89 -15.99 22.37
C ASP A 61 -17.21 -16.76 22.12
N GLN A 62 -17.93 -16.44 21.03
CA GLN A 62 -19.17 -17.14 20.67
C GLN A 62 -18.95 -18.64 20.35
N LEU A 63 -17.78 -19.00 19.83
CA LEU A 63 -17.39 -20.40 19.59
C LEU A 63 -16.84 -21.09 20.85
N GLY A 64 -16.70 -20.38 21.98
CA GLY A 64 -16.10 -20.92 23.21
C GLY A 64 -14.61 -21.26 23.06
N MET A 65 -13.92 -20.55 22.17
CA MET A 65 -12.52 -20.79 21.84
C MET A 65 -11.60 -19.73 22.47
N PRO A 66 -10.37 -20.10 22.86
CA PRO A 66 -9.40 -19.09 23.25
C PRO A 66 -8.97 -18.27 22.03
N VAL A 67 -8.87 -16.95 22.19
CA VAL A 67 -8.30 -16.04 21.20
C VAL A 67 -6.81 -16.36 21.02
N LYS A 68 -6.51 -17.17 20.01
CA LYS A 68 -5.14 -17.59 19.72
C LYS A 68 -4.96 -17.81 18.22
N GLY A 69 -4.31 -16.84 17.58
CA GLY A 69 -3.88 -16.97 16.20
C GLY A 69 -2.85 -18.07 15.98
N LYS A 70 -2.71 -18.44 14.71
CA LYS A 70 -1.68 -19.31 14.15
C LYS A 70 -1.02 -18.52 13.03
N THR A 71 0.31 -18.62 12.90
CA THR A 71 1.03 -17.86 11.88
C THR A 71 0.45 -18.07 10.49
N CYS A 72 -0.15 -17.00 9.95
CA CYS A 72 -0.66 -16.94 8.60
C CYS A 72 0.52 -16.81 7.64
N LYS A 73 0.88 -17.91 6.98
CA LYS A 73 1.97 -17.92 6.01
C LYS A 73 1.61 -17.19 4.73
N GLY A 74 0.34 -17.22 4.33
CA GLY A 74 -0.18 -16.52 3.16
C GLY A 74 0.05 -15.02 3.29
N MET A 75 -0.53 -14.42 4.33
CA MET A 75 -0.38 -13.00 4.61
C MET A 75 1.07 -12.58 4.79
N LYS A 76 1.86 -13.38 5.53
CA LYS A 76 3.29 -13.11 5.73
C LYS A 76 4.04 -12.97 4.40
N ASN A 77 3.76 -13.87 3.45
CA ASN A 77 4.42 -13.87 2.15
C ASN A 77 3.93 -12.74 1.26
N LEU A 78 2.63 -12.41 1.28
CA LEU A 78 2.08 -11.25 0.55
C LEU A 78 2.72 -9.95 1.03
N ILE A 79 2.82 -9.76 2.35
CA ILE A 79 3.49 -8.60 2.94
C ILE A 79 4.98 -8.56 2.55
N ALA A 80 5.67 -9.71 2.54
CA ALA A 80 7.07 -9.77 2.15
C ALA A 80 7.26 -9.40 0.67
N GLU A 81 6.48 -10.00 -0.23
CA GLU A 81 6.48 -9.72 -1.67
C GLU A 81 6.23 -8.23 -1.94
N GLY A 82 5.22 -7.64 -1.30
CA GLY A 82 4.93 -6.21 -1.44
C GLY A 82 6.08 -5.32 -0.95
N ASN A 83 6.71 -5.66 0.19
CA ASN A 83 7.85 -4.88 0.69
C ASN A 83 9.08 -4.97 -0.21
N ASP A 84 9.35 -6.13 -0.79
CA ASP A 84 10.46 -6.32 -1.72
C ASP A 84 10.24 -5.47 -2.98
N MET A 85 9.04 -5.52 -3.58
CA MET A 85 8.71 -4.70 -4.75
C MET A 85 8.77 -3.19 -4.45
N ILE A 86 8.29 -2.75 -3.27
CA ILE A 86 8.37 -1.34 -2.85
C ILE A 86 9.83 -0.88 -2.72
N ALA A 87 10.74 -1.76 -2.31
CA ALA A 87 12.15 -1.44 -2.15
C ALA A 87 12.89 -1.32 -3.50
N ASP A 88 12.38 -2.00 -4.54
CA ASP A 88 12.94 -1.98 -5.90
C ASP A 88 12.37 -0.83 -6.76
N ALA A 89 11.47 0.00 -6.23
CA ALA A 89 10.88 1.12 -6.96
C ALA A 89 11.86 2.29 -7.11
N ASP A 90 12.13 2.70 -8.35
CA ASP A 90 13.08 3.77 -8.68
C ASP A 90 12.53 5.18 -8.42
N ASP A 91 11.21 5.36 -8.48
CA ASP A 91 10.53 6.65 -8.28
C ASP A 91 9.29 6.52 -7.38
N ASP A 92 8.78 7.66 -6.93
CA ASP A 92 7.68 7.74 -5.97
C ASP A 92 6.32 7.31 -6.57
N ALA A 93 6.06 7.59 -7.84
CA ALA A 93 4.81 7.22 -8.50
C ALA A 93 4.73 5.71 -8.74
N THR A 94 5.82 5.11 -9.23
CA THR A 94 5.96 3.65 -9.36
C THR A 94 5.83 2.97 -8.00
N ARG A 95 6.39 3.56 -6.94
CA ARG A 95 6.28 3.03 -5.58
C ARG A 95 4.83 3.02 -5.08
N ASP A 96 4.09 4.11 -5.27
CA ASP A 96 2.67 4.19 -4.88
C ASP A 96 1.82 3.19 -5.68
N ALA A 97 2.08 3.02 -6.99
CA ALA A 97 1.41 2.02 -7.81
C ALA A 97 1.67 0.58 -7.32
N ILE A 98 2.92 0.27 -6.94
CA ILE A 98 3.28 -1.02 -6.34
C ILE A 98 2.58 -1.22 -4.99
N MET A 99 2.50 -0.17 -4.16
CA MET A 99 1.81 -0.24 -2.87
C MET A 99 0.33 -0.58 -3.05
N ILE A 100 -0.34 0.05 -4.01
CA ILE A 100 -1.73 -0.25 -4.33
C ILE A 100 -1.86 -1.71 -4.78
N ALA A 101 -1.05 -2.14 -5.75
CA ALA A 101 -1.12 -3.52 -6.25
C ALA A 101 -0.86 -4.56 -5.15
N ALA A 102 0.09 -4.30 -4.25
CA ALA A 102 0.37 -5.18 -3.12
C ALA A 102 -0.78 -5.20 -2.10
N ALA A 103 -1.37 -4.04 -1.81
CA ALA A 103 -2.52 -3.93 -0.91
C ALA A 103 -3.75 -4.65 -1.48
N GLN A 104 -4.04 -4.51 -2.78
CA GLN A 104 -5.15 -5.24 -3.40
C GLN A 104 -4.96 -6.77 -3.34
N LYS A 105 -3.73 -7.28 -3.48
CA LYS A 105 -3.48 -8.72 -3.27
C LYS A 105 -3.79 -9.17 -1.82
N VAL A 106 -3.53 -8.30 -0.84
CA VAL A 106 -3.90 -8.50 0.56
C VAL A 106 -5.43 -8.51 0.70
N GLU A 107 -6.13 -7.50 0.19
CA GLU A 107 -7.60 -7.43 0.24
C GLU A 107 -8.24 -8.68 -0.39
N HIS A 108 -7.76 -9.11 -1.56
CA HIS A 108 -8.27 -10.30 -2.23
C HIS A 108 -8.06 -11.60 -1.44
N TYR A 109 -6.97 -11.69 -0.65
CA TYR A 109 -6.77 -12.80 0.27
C TYR A 109 -7.84 -12.79 1.38
N GLU A 110 -8.08 -11.63 1.98
CA GLU A 110 -9.03 -11.46 3.09
C GLU A 110 -10.48 -11.65 2.62
N ILE A 111 -10.85 -11.10 1.46
CA ILE A 111 -12.16 -11.31 0.82
C ILE A 111 -12.43 -12.80 0.60
N ALA A 112 -11.42 -13.56 0.15
CA ALA A 112 -11.54 -15.00 -0.04
C ALA A 112 -11.73 -15.74 1.30
N ALA A 113 -10.95 -15.37 2.32
CA ALA A 113 -11.01 -15.97 3.65
C ALA A 113 -12.36 -15.67 4.35
N TYR A 114 -12.75 -14.40 4.46
CA TYR A 114 -14.00 -13.98 5.07
C TYR A 114 -15.23 -14.52 4.34
N GLY A 115 -15.24 -14.49 3.01
CA GLY A 115 -16.32 -15.10 2.22
C GLY A 115 -16.47 -16.60 2.47
N THR A 116 -15.36 -17.31 2.62
CA THR A 116 -15.33 -18.74 2.95
C THR A 116 -15.85 -19.00 4.36
N MET A 117 -15.31 -18.32 5.37
CA MET A 117 -15.73 -18.48 6.76
C MET A 117 -17.20 -18.12 6.97
N ARG A 118 -17.67 -17.01 6.38
CA ARG A 118 -19.08 -16.61 6.44
C ARG A 118 -20.00 -17.68 5.86
N THR A 119 -19.58 -18.30 4.75
CA THR A 119 -20.34 -19.40 4.14
C THR A 119 -20.40 -20.61 5.06
N TRP A 120 -19.27 -21.01 5.65
CA TRP A 120 -19.22 -22.13 6.60
C TRP A 120 -20.04 -21.86 7.86
N ALA A 121 -19.95 -20.66 8.43
CA ALA A 121 -20.76 -20.26 9.59
C ALA A 121 -22.27 -20.39 9.30
N ASN A 122 -22.72 -19.98 8.11
CA ASN A 122 -24.10 -20.18 7.70
C ASN A 122 -24.50 -21.65 7.60
N VAL A 123 -23.65 -22.50 7.01
CA VAL A 123 -23.90 -23.95 6.88
C VAL A 123 -23.99 -24.63 8.25
N LEU A 124 -23.16 -24.19 9.20
CA LEU A 124 -23.14 -24.69 10.58
C LEU A 124 -24.29 -24.14 11.44
N GLY A 125 -25.06 -23.16 10.94
CA GLY A 125 -26.17 -22.53 11.66
C GLY A 125 -25.77 -21.38 12.58
N HIS A 126 -24.51 -20.95 12.55
CA HIS A 126 -23.95 -19.85 13.34
C HIS A 126 -24.30 -18.49 12.72
N ARG A 127 -25.59 -18.11 12.74
CA ARG A 127 -26.09 -16.93 12.01
C ARG A 127 -25.48 -15.60 12.48
N GLU A 128 -25.28 -15.44 13.78
CA GLU A 128 -24.67 -14.21 14.33
C GLU A 128 -23.20 -14.10 13.91
N ILE A 129 -22.44 -15.19 13.99
CA ILE A 129 -21.07 -15.27 13.49
C ILE A 129 -21.02 -14.97 11.98
N ALA A 130 -21.92 -15.55 11.20
CA ALA A 130 -21.98 -15.29 9.77
C ALA A 130 -22.24 -13.80 9.46
N SER A 131 -23.09 -13.13 10.24
CA SER A 131 -23.33 -11.68 10.11
C SER A 131 -22.07 -10.88 10.41
N MET A 132 -21.39 -11.19 11.51
CA MET A 132 -20.14 -10.48 11.88
C MET A 132 -19.05 -10.67 10.80
N LEU A 133 -18.90 -11.88 10.26
CA LEU A 133 -17.94 -12.13 9.18
C LEU A 133 -18.34 -11.46 7.86
N GLU A 134 -19.64 -11.26 7.61
CA GLU A 134 -20.12 -10.48 6.44
C GLU A 134 -19.79 -9.00 6.60
N ASP A 135 -19.93 -8.43 7.79
CA ASP A 135 -19.60 -7.02 8.04
C ASP A 135 -18.13 -6.75 7.70
N THR A 136 -17.20 -7.60 8.16
CA THR A 136 -15.78 -7.49 7.75
C THR A 136 -15.61 -7.70 6.24
N LEU A 137 -16.27 -8.71 5.66
CA LEU A 137 -16.15 -8.98 4.23
C LEU A 137 -16.53 -7.78 3.35
N GLU A 138 -17.60 -7.06 3.72
CA GLU A 138 -18.00 -5.86 2.98
C GLU A 138 -17.02 -4.71 3.20
N GLU A 139 -16.49 -4.53 4.41
CA GLU A 139 -15.43 -3.54 4.69
C GLU A 139 -14.17 -3.78 3.82
N GLU A 140 -13.70 -5.03 3.68
CA GLU A 140 -12.53 -5.33 2.82
C GLU A 140 -12.83 -5.11 1.32
N LYS A 141 -14.05 -5.42 0.87
CA LYS A 141 -14.46 -5.12 -0.52
C LYS A 141 -14.50 -3.63 -0.79
N GLU A 142 -14.98 -2.84 0.16
CA GLU A 142 -14.99 -1.37 0.06
C GLU A 142 -13.55 -0.82 0.03
N THR A 143 -12.65 -1.38 0.82
CA THR A 143 -11.20 -1.06 0.79
C THR A 143 -10.59 -1.34 -0.58
N ASP A 144 -10.79 -2.52 -1.16
CA ASP A 144 -10.29 -2.86 -2.50
C ASP A 144 -10.86 -1.94 -3.59
N GLN A 145 -12.15 -1.61 -3.50
CA GLN A 145 -12.78 -0.65 -4.43
C GLN A 145 -12.17 0.74 -4.30
N LYS A 146 -11.89 1.21 -3.07
CA LYS A 146 -11.22 2.48 -2.82
C LYS A 146 -9.81 2.48 -3.40
N LEU A 147 -9.04 1.41 -3.20
CA LEU A 147 -7.71 1.23 -3.79
C LEU A 147 -7.77 1.25 -5.32
N THR A 148 -8.75 0.56 -5.92
CA THR A 148 -8.99 0.60 -7.37
C THR A 148 -9.26 2.03 -7.85
N GLY A 149 -10.09 2.79 -7.14
CA GLY A 149 -10.37 4.19 -7.49
C GLY A 149 -9.11 5.08 -7.45
N ILE A 150 -8.23 4.87 -6.47
CA ILE A 150 -6.94 5.57 -6.39
C ILE A 150 -6.03 5.16 -7.56
N ALA A 151 -6.02 3.86 -7.89
CA ALA A 151 -5.24 3.30 -8.99
C ALA A 151 -5.66 3.88 -10.35
N GLU A 152 -6.97 3.91 -10.63
CA GLU A 152 -7.54 4.45 -11.87
C GLU A 152 -7.39 5.98 -11.98
N GLY A 153 -7.19 6.65 -10.84
CA GLY A 153 -6.92 8.07 -10.74
C GLY A 153 -5.49 8.45 -11.16
N PHE A 154 -4.88 9.33 -10.39
CA PHE A 154 -3.60 9.94 -10.75
C PHE A 154 -2.40 9.01 -10.57
N VAL A 155 -2.47 8.03 -9.66
CA VAL A 155 -1.29 7.24 -9.26
C VAL A 155 -0.73 6.41 -10.42
N ASN A 156 -1.55 5.62 -11.10
CA ASN A 156 -1.05 4.85 -12.24
C ASN A 156 -0.76 5.73 -13.47
N GLN A 157 -1.43 6.88 -13.61
CA GLN A 157 -1.11 7.82 -14.69
C GLN A 157 0.28 8.43 -14.49
N ALA A 158 0.62 8.85 -13.27
CA ALA A 158 1.94 9.36 -12.93
C ALA A 158 3.05 8.30 -13.16
N ALA A 159 2.76 7.02 -12.89
CA ALA A 159 3.69 5.92 -13.14
C ALA A 159 3.93 5.60 -14.64
N THR A 160 3.09 6.12 -15.56
CA THR A 160 3.30 5.89 -17.01
C THR A 160 4.39 6.77 -17.62
N GLU A 161 4.70 7.90 -17.00
CA GLU A 161 5.65 8.86 -17.55
C GLU A 161 7.09 8.46 -17.23
N GLY A 162 7.32 7.75 -16.11
CA GLY A 162 8.66 7.49 -15.58
C GLY A 162 9.38 8.81 -15.25
N GLU A 163 10.18 8.85 -14.19
CA GLU A 163 11.06 10.01 -14.06
C GLU A 163 12.09 9.94 -15.19
N GLU A 164 11.90 10.73 -16.27
CA GLU A 164 12.94 10.97 -17.26
C GLU A 164 14.18 11.46 -16.48
N GLU A 165 15.25 10.67 -16.45
CA GLU A 165 16.53 11.11 -15.92
C GLU A 165 16.89 12.44 -16.62
N GLU A 166 16.83 13.57 -15.90
CA GLU A 166 17.38 14.82 -16.40
C GLU A 166 18.88 14.60 -16.64
N GLU A 167 19.27 14.38 -17.90
CA GLU A 167 20.67 14.35 -18.30
C GLU A 167 21.37 15.62 -17.76
N PRO A 168 22.51 15.50 -17.05
CA PRO A 168 23.19 16.66 -16.51
C PRO A 168 23.63 17.55 -17.67
N ARG A 169 23.04 18.75 -17.76
CA ARG A 169 23.36 19.77 -18.78
C ARG A 169 24.88 19.92 -18.90
N LYS A 170 25.45 19.42 -20.00
CA LYS A 170 26.86 19.60 -20.35
C LYS A 170 27.16 21.10 -20.39
N ARG A 171 27.95 21.58 -19.42
CA ARG A 171 28.54 22.92 -19.47
C ARG A 171 29.43 22.99 -20.72
N THR A 172 28.97 23.70 -21.74
CA THR A 172 29.80 24.07 -22.89
C THR A 172 30.90 25.01 -22.41
N VAL A 173 32.14 24.50 -22.35
CA VAL A 173 33.34 25.32 -22.15
C VAL A 173 33.60 26.08 -23.45
N GLY A 174 33.18 27.35 -23.49
CA GLY A 174 33.49 28.26 -24.58
C GLY A 174 34.97 28.63 -24.59
N ALA A 175 35.69 28.12 -25.58
CA ALA A 175 37.09 28.46 -25.84
C ALA A 175 37.26 29.91 -26.33
N ARG A 176 37.93 30.71 -25.51
CA ARG A 176 38.94 31.75 -25.80
C ARG A 176 38.97 32.39 -27.20
N ALA A 177 38.79 33.71 -27.27
CA ALA A 177 39.33 34.54 -28.35
C ALA A 177 40.02 35.80 -27.79
N SER A 178 41.34 35.79 -27.87
CA SER A 178 42.26 36.90 -27.66
C SER A 178 42.10 37.98 -28.74
N ARG A 179 42.08 39.27 -28.35
CA ARG A 179 42.50 40.41 -29.21
C ARG A 179 42.76 41.68 -28.38
N ARG A 180 44.03 42.06 -28.26
CA ARG A 180 44.53 43.45 -28.16
C ARG A 180 45.21 43.74 -29.51
N PRO A 181 45.17 44.98 -30.03
CA PRO A 181 46.07 46.02 -29.54
C PRO A 181 45.40 47.39 -29.37
N ALA A 182 46.04 48.22 -28.53
CA ALA A 182 45.75 49.64 -28.37
C ALA A 182 46.92 50.44 -28.95
N ALA A 183 46.65 51.33 -29.91
CA ALA A 183 47.52 52.46 -30.26
C ALA A 183 46.79 53.45 -31.20
N ALA A 184 46.80 54.74 -30.82
CA ALA A 184 46.69 55.99 -31.60
C ALA A 184 46.09 57.06 -30.65
N ASP A 185 46.88 57.77 -29.85
CA ASP A 185 47.73 58.94 -30.14
C ASP A 185 46.96 60.24 -30.48
N ARG A 186 47.02 61.18 -29.52
CA ARG A 186 47.08 62.67 -29.54
C ARG A 186 46.41 63.39 -30.74
N ASN A 187 45.65 64.48 -30.59
CA ASN A 187 46.04 65.75 -29.96
C ASN A 187 44.94 66.84 -30.16
N ARG A 188 44.86 67.81 -29.23
CA ARG A 188 44.56 69.26 -29.38
C ARG A 188 43.24 69.72 -30.03
N THR A 189 42.38 70.48 -29.36
CA THR A 189 42.46 71.91 -28.94
C THR A 189 41.07 72.25 -28.34
N GLY A 190 40.78 73.20 -27.45
CA GLY A 190 41.47 74.30 -26.77
C GLY A 190 40.37 75.25 -26.25
N ARG A 191 40.40 75.66 -24.97
CA ARG A 191 39.72 76.89 -24.48
C ARG A 191 40.23 77.29 -23.09
N ARG A 192 41.33 78.05 -23.07
CA ARG A 192 41.45 79.40 -22.47
C ARG A 192 42.87 79.90 -22.70
#